data_AF-A0A1F6QCL8-F1
#
_entry.id   AF-A0A1F6QCL8-F1
#
_cell.length_a   1.000
_cell.length_b   1.000
_cell.length_c   1.000
_cell.angle_alpha   90.00
_cell.angle_beta   90.00
_cell.angle_gamma   90.00
#
_symmetry.space_group_name_H-M   'P 1'
#
loop_
_entity.id
_entity.type
_entity.pdbx_description
1 polymer ?
#
loop_
_entity_poly.entity_id
_entity_poly.type
_entity_poly.pdbx_seq_one_letter_code
_entity_poly.pdbx_strand_id
1 'polypeptide(L)'
;MSSQLTQIAIFTIVGFVLGATLLILSATIQRIFEICNPTKVKTESYECGMKIFHDTKIQFDIKYYLFALMFIVFDVEFVFLVPWAVIFDVSCNKLFLIIEAFIFVFILVLGLYYAWQKGVLEFD
;
A
#
# COMPACT_ATOMS: atom_id res chain seq x y z
N MET A 1 -25.12 7.72 10.56
CA MET A 1 -23.66 7.81 10.74
C MET A 1 -23.12 6.73 11.68
N SER A 2 -23.53 6.71 12.96
CA SER A 2 -23.05 5.69 13.92
C SER A 2 -23.37 4.26 13.50
N SER A 3 -24.57 4.00 12.97
CA SER A 3 -24.98 2.67 12.48
C SER A 3 -24.11 2.14 11.32
N GLN A 4 -23.67 3.01 10.40
CA GLN A 4 -22.82 2.63 9.27
C GLN A 4 -21.39 2.33 9.71
N LEU A 5 -20.83 3.13 10.63
CA LEU A 5 -19.52 2.84 11.22
C LEU A 5 -19.53 1.52 11.98
N THR A 6 -20.61 1.22 12.72
CA THR A 6 -20.78 -0.08 13.38
C THR A 6 -20.82 -1.23 12.37
N GLN A 7 -21.50 -1.06 11.22
CA GLN A 7 -21.52 -2.08 10.15
C GLN A 7 -20.14 -2.33 9.56
N ILE A 8 -19.39 -1.26 9.27
CA ILE A 8 -18.01 -1.36 8.75
C ILE A 8 -17.13 -2.09 9.78
N ALA A 9 -17.19 -1.68 11.05
CA ALA A 9 -16.42 -2.31 12.11
C ALA A 9 -16.74 -3.81 12.25
N ILE A 10 -18.02 -4.19 12.23
CA ILE A 10 -18.44 -5.60 12.27
C ILE A 10 -17.88 -6.35 11.05
N PHE A 11 -17.98 -5.80 9.85
CA PHE A 11 -17.47 -6.43 8.64
C PHE A 11 -15.96 -6.66 8.71
N THR A 12 -15.19 -5.65 9.15
CA THR A 12 -13.74 -5.75 9.33
C THR A 12 -13.39 -6.82 10.37
N ILE A 13 -14.07 -6.84 11.51
CA ILE A 13 -13.83 -7.85 12.56
C ILE A 13 -14.14 -9.25 12.05
N VAL A 14 -15.28 -9.45 11.38
CA VAL A 14 -15.66 -10.74 10.80
C VAL A 14 -14.63 -11.20 9.78
N GLY A 15 -14.15 -10.31 8.90
CA GLY A 15 -13.09 -10.62 7.94
C GLY A 15 -11.79 -11.09 8.60
N PHE A 16 -11.34 -10.38 9.63
CA PHE A 16 -10.16 -10.79 10.41
C PHE A 16 -10.35 -12.12 11.14
N VAL A 17 -11.53 -12.33 11.76
CA VAL A 17 -11.86 -13.58 12.46
C VAL A 17 -11.91 -14.75 11.49
N LEU A 18 -12.51 -14.57 10.31
CA LEU A 18 -12.54 -15.61 9.28
C LEU A 18 -11.13 -15.93 8.77
N GLY A 19 -10.32 -14.92 8.46
CA GLY A 19 -8.92 -15.12 8.05
C GLY A 19 -8.11 -15.86 9.11
N ALA A 20 -8.21 -15.43 10.38
CA ALA A 20 -7.52 -16.06 11.49
C ALA A 20 -8.00 -17.49 11.74
N THR A 21 -9.30 -17.75 11.69
CA THR A 21 -9.85 -19.11 11.91
C THR A 21 -9.42 -20.06 10.81
N LEU A 22 -9.36 -19.64 9.55
CA LEU A 22 -8.84 -20.46 8.45
C LEU A 22 -7.34 -20.77 8.61
N LEU A 23 -6.54 -19.79 9.03
CA LEU A 23 -5.12 -20.01 9.31
C LEU A 23 -4.91 -20.97 10.50
N ILE A 24 -5.67 -20.80 11.58
CA ILE A 24 -5.62 -21.70 12.75
C ILE A 24 -6.08 -23.10 12.38
N LEU A 25 -7.20 -23.23 11.65
CA LEU A 25 -7.74 -24.52 11.23
C LEU A 25 -6.76 -25.27 10.32
N SER A 26 -6.16 -24.57 9.35
CA SER A 26 -5.16 -25.19 8.48
C SER A 26 -3.91 -25.65 9.27
N ALA A 27 -3.43 -24.84 10.22
CA ALA A 27 -2.31 -25.21 11.08
C ALA A 27 -2.64 -26.37 12.04
N THR A 28 -3.87 -26.44 12.58
CA THR A 28 -4.29 -27.55 13.46
C THR A 28 -4.48 -28.84 12.69
N ILE A 29 -5.09 -28.81 11.50
CA ILE A 29 -5.20 -29.97 10.61
C ILE A 29 -3.80 -30.51 10.27
N GLN A 30 -2.86 -29.64 9.89
CA GLN A 30 -1.48 -30.04 9.60
C GLN A 30 -0.79 -30.75 10.77
N ARG A 31 -1.05 -30.30 12.02
CA ARG A 31 -0.52 -30.93 13.23
C ARG A 31 -1.21 -32.24 13.57
N ILE A 32 -2.52 -32.32 13.48
CA ILE A 32 -3.31 -33.53 13.83
C ILE A 32 -3.00 -34.69 12.89
N PHE A 33 -2.92 -34.41 11.58
CA PHE A 33 -2.67 -35.43 10.56
C PHE A 33 -1.17 -35.65 10.28
N GLU A 34 -0.28 -35.00 11.05
CA GLU A 34 1.19 -35.05 10.87
C GLU A 34 1.66 -34.83 9.42
N ILE A 35 0.89 -34.05 8.64
CA ILE A 35 1.16 -33.80 7.21
C ILE A 35 2.46 -33.00 7.07
N CYS A 36 2.74 -32.13 8.05
CA CYS A 36 3.96 -31.34 8.10
C CYS A 36 5.05 -32.07 8.89
N ASN A 37 6.00 -32.68 8.16
CA ASN A 37 7.26 -33.20 8.71
C ASN A 37 8.40 -32.20 8.40
N PRO A 38 8.72 -31.27 9.32
CA PRO A 38 9.80 -30.30 9.15
C PRO A 38 11.15 -31.01 9.24
N THR A 39 11.81 -31.16 8.10
CA THR A 39 13.19 -31.63 8.02
C THR A 39 14.13 -30.43 7.83
N LYS A 40 15.40 -30.55 8.24
CA LYS A 40 16.40 -29.47 8.10
C LYS A 40 16.39 -28.85 6.70
N VAL A 41 16.38 -29.70 5.67
CA VAL A 41 16.36 -29.29 4.26
C VAL A 41 15.08 -28.52 3.87
N LYS A 42 13.90 -28.86 4.42
CA LYS A 42 12.64 -28.15 4.10
C LYS A 42 12.55 -26.77 4.76
N THR A 43 13.29 -26.56 5.84
CA THR A 43 13.31 -25.31 6.60
C THR A 43 14.50 -24.41 6.26
N GLU A 44 15.44 -24.91 5.45
CA GLU A 44 16.56 -24.12 4.94
C GLU A 44 16.07 -23.11 3.88
N SER A 45 16.70 -21.94 3.82
CA SER A 45 16.37 -20.95 2.79
C SER A 45 16.69 -21.50 1.41
N TYR A 46 15.81 -21.20 0.45
CA TYR A 46 15.98 -21.68 -0.92
C TYR A 46 17.12 -20.94 -1.62
N GLU A 47 18.21 -21.65 -1.92
CA GLU A 47 19.38 -21.14 -2.64
C GLU A 47 19.77 -22.11 -3.79
N CYS A 48 18.77 -22.58 -4.55
CA CYS A 48 18.95 -23.56 -5.64
C CYS A 48 19.73 -24.85 -5.25
N GLY A 49 19.62 -25.27 -3.99
CA GLY A 49 20.30 -26.48 -3.47
C GLY A 49 21.72 -26.25 -2.95
N MET A 50 22.21 -25.00 -2.98
CA MET A 50 23.51 -24.63 -2.43
C MET A 50 23.38 -24.17 -0.97
N LYS A 51 24.47 -24.25 -0.20
CA LYS A 51 24.52 -23.65 1.13
C LYS A 51 24.63 -22.14 1.00
N ILE A 52 24.00 -21.39 1.90
CA ILE A 52 24.08 -19.93 1.93
C ILE A 52 25.51 -19.55 2.34
N PHE A 53 26.26 -18.93 1.45
CA PHE A 53 27.67 -18.56 1.69
C PHE A 53 27.87 -17.06 1.97
N HIS A 54 26.82 -16.24 1.89
CA HIS A 54 26.93 -14.79 1.97
C HIS A 54 26.05 -14.14 3.03
N ASP A 55 26.55 -13.04 3.58
CA ASP A 55 25.84 -12.21 4.54
C ASP A 55 24.66 -11.50 3.83
N THR A 56 23.46 -11.57 4.39
CA THR A 56 22.20 -11.13 3.74
C THR A 56 22.03 -9.60 3.73
N LYS A 57 23.05 -8.85 4.17
CA LYS A 57 23.01 -7.39 4.27
C LYS A 57 23.35 -6.76 2.94
N ILE A 58 22.32 -6.61 2.12
CA ILE A 58 22.39 -5.81 0.89
C ILE A 58 22.08 -4.34 1.20
N GLN A 59 22.76 -3.44 0.51
CA GLN A 59 22.35 -2.04 0.46
C GLN A 59 21.17 -1.95 -0.51
N PHE A 60 20.00 -1.59 0.02
CA PHE A 60 18.84 -1.31 -0.82
C PHE A 60 19.06 0.00 -1.57
N ASP A 61 18.62 0.04 -2.82
CA ASP A 61 18.70 1.24 -3.65
C ASP A 61 17.85 2.36 -3.04
N ILE A 62 18.37 3.60 -3.08
CA ILE A 62 17.67 4.78 -2.57
C ILE A 62 16.41 5.10 -3.38
N LYS A 63 16.30 4.56 -4.61
CA LYS A 63 15.12 4.69 -5.48
C LYS A 63 13.82 4.31 -4.76
N TYR A 64 13.82 3.26 -3.93
CA TYR A 64 12.63 2.86 -3.17
C TYR A 64 12.18 3.91 -2.16
N TYR A 65 13.13 4.60 -1.52
CA TYR A 65 12.85 5.69 -0.60
C TYR A 65 12.28 6.90 -1.34
N LEU A 66 12.87 7.28 -2.47
CA LEU A 66 12.40 8.42 -3.26
C LEU A 66 10.99 8.16 -3.81
N PHE A 67 10.70 6.94 -4.25
CA PHE A 67 9.36 6.53 -4.66
C PHE A 67 8.34 6.63 -3.52
N ALA A 68 8.67 6.10 -2.33
CA ALA A 68 7.79 6.17 -1.17
C ALA A 68 7.53 7.61 -0.72
N LEU A 69 8.57 8.46 -0.71
CA LEU A 69 8.45 9.87 -0.38
C LEU A 69 7.52 10.59 -1.35
N MET A 70 7.71 10.37 -2.65
CA MET A 70 6.88 10.94 -3.70
C MET A 70 5.42 10.46 -3.57
N PHE A 71 5.19 9.18 -3.29
CA PHE A 71 3.85 8.63 -3.05
C PHE A 71 3.15 9.33 -1.88
N ILE A 72 3.85 9.55 -0.75
CA ILE A 72 3.29 10.25 0.42
C ILE A 72 2.89 11.69 0.06
N VAL A 73 3.72 12.40 -0.70
CA VAL A 73 3.41 13.77 -1.13
C VAL A 73 2.15 13.79 -2.00
N PHE A 74 2.06 12.92 -3.01
CA PHE A 74 0.87 12.83 -3.87
C PHE A 74 -0.40 12.40 -3.11
N ASP A 75 -0.28 11.50 -2.13
CA ASP A 75 -1.42 11.06 -1.32
C ASP A 75 -1.98 12.20 -0.47
N VAL A 76 -1.10 12.99 0.16
CA VAL A 76 -1.49 14.20 0.90
C VAL A 76 -2.18 15.23 0.00
N GLU A 77 -1.68 15.40 -1.23
CA GLU A 77 -2.29 16.29 -2.22
C GLU A 77 -3.69 15.82 -2.64
N PHE A 78 -3.90 14.52 -2.78
CA PHE A 78 -5.21 13.95 -3.08
C PHE A 78 -6.22 14.20 -1.95
N VAL A 79 -5.79 14.15 -0.69
CA VAL A 79 -6.65 14.48 0.46
C VAL A 79 -7.21 15.91 0.35
N PHE A 80 -6.47 16.86 -0.23
CA PHE A 80 -6.96 18.23 -0.46
C PHE A 80 -8.00 18.33 -1.60
N LEU A 81 -7.95 17.42 -2.58
CA LEU A 81 -8.95 17.39 -3.67
C LEU A 81 -10.32 16.88 -3.18
N VAL A 82 -10.37 16.08 -2.11
CA VAL A 82 -11.62 15.51 -1.60
C VAL A 82 -12.60 16.59 -1.12
N PRO A 83 -12.23 17.53 -0.21
CA PRO A 83 -13.12 18.62 0.17
C PRO A 83 -13.58 19.47 -1.01
N TRP A 84 -12.67 19.77 -1.95
CA TRP A 84 -13.00 20.51 -3.17
C TRP A 84 -14.09 19.81 -3.99
N ALA A 85 -13.97 18.49 -4.19
CA ALA A 85 -14.95 17.70 -4.93
C ALA A 85 -16.31 17.66 -4.22
N VAL A 86 -16.32 17.57 -2.88
CA VAL A 86 -17.54 17.53 -2.08
C VAL A 86 -18.35 18.85 -2.16
N ILE A 87 -17.68 20.00 -2.18
CA ILE A 87 -18.35 21.31 -2.21
C ILE A 87 -18.73 21.80 -3.61
N PHE A 88 -18.26 21.13 -4.66
CA PHE A 88 -18.45 21.55 -6.05
C PHE A 88 -19.92 21.73 -6.43
N ASP A 89 -20.79 20.79 -6.02
CA ASP A 89 -22.22 20.83 -6.34
C ASP A 89 -23.00 21.83 -5.49
N VAL A 90 -22.50 22.17 -4.31
CA VAL A 90 -23.17 23.07 -3.35
C VAL A 90 -22.81 24.54 -3.59
N SER A 91 -21.69 24.81 -4.24
CA SER A 91 -21.15 26.16 -4.37
C SER A 91 -21.80 26.96 -5.50
N CYS A 92 -22.18 28.21 -5.20
CA CYS A 92 -22.75 29.14 -6.18
C CYS A 92 -21.75 29.58 -7.26
N ASN A 93 -20.44 29.60 -6.93
CA ASN A 93 -19.38 30.03 -7.85
C ASN A 93 -18.53 28.85 -8.34
N LYS A 94 -19.11 28.05 -9.24
CA LYS A 94 -18.46 26.87 -9.82
C LYS A 94 -17.20 27.21 -10.63
N LEU A 95 -17.21 28.35 -11.32
CA LEU A 95 -16.08 28.77 -12.15
C LEU A 95 -14.81 29.01 -11.32
N PHE A 96 -14.96 29.64 -10.14
CA PHE A 96 -13.84 29.85 -9.22
C PHE A 96 -13.24 28.52 -8.75
N LEU A 97 -14.09 27.57 -8.33
CA LEU A 97 -13.63 26.25 -7.90
C LEU A 97 -12.90 25.48 -9.01
N ILE A 98 -13.38 25.56 -10.26
CA ILE A 98 -12.70 24.90 -11.39
C ILE A 98 -11.30 25.49 -11.60
N ILE A 99 -11.16 26.82 -11.53
CA ILE A 99 -9.87 27.48 -11.71
C ILE A 99 -8.90 27.09 -10.59
N GLU A 100 -9.36 27.06 -9.34
CA GLU A 100 -8.55 26.67 -8.19
C GLU A 100 -8.06 25.21 -8.31
N ALA A 101 -8.93 24.26 -8.64
CA ALA A 101 -8.53 22.88 -8.86
C ALA A 101 -7.63 22.71 -10.08
N PHE A 102 -7.87 23.46 -11.15
CA PHE A 102 -6.99 23.43 -12.31
C PHE A 102 -5.57 23.89 -11.94
N ILE A 103 -5.44 24.98 -11.19
CA ILE A 103 -4.14 25.47 -10.72
C ILE A 103 -3.49 24.44 -9.80
N PHE A 104 -4.26 23.86 -8.87
CA PHE A 104 -3.76 22.83 -7.94
C PHE A 104 -3.22 21.62 -8.70
N VAL A 105 -4.03 21.01 -9.58
CA VAL A 105 -3.63 19.86 -10.40
C VAL A 105 -2.46 20.21 -11.32
N PHE A 106 -2.43 21.40 -11.88
CA PHE A 106 -1.32 21.85 -12.72
C PHE A 106 0.01 21.86 -11.96
N ILE A 107 0.02 22.33 -10.70
CA ILE A 107 1.19 22.27 -9.84
C ILE A 107 1.64 20.82 -9.60
N LEU A 108 0.69 19.89 -9.37
CA LEU A 108 1.00 18.47 -9.18
C LEU A 108 1.66 17.86 -10.42
N VAL A 109 1.11 18.15 -11.60
CA VAL A 109 1.65 17.68 -12.88
C VAL A 109 3.05 18.23 -13.11
N LEU A 110 3.32 19.48 -12.75
CA LEU A 110 4.67 20.06 -12.83
C LEU A 110 5.64 19.36 -11.86
N GLY A 111 5.22 19.07 -10.63
CA GLY A 111 6.02 18.31 -9.66
C GLY A 111 6.34 16.91 -10.15
N LEU A 112 5.34 16.20 -10.69
CA LEU A 112 5.50 14.88 -11.29
C LEU A 112 6.45 14.91 -12.49
N TYR A 113 6.28 15.89 -13.38
CA TYR A 113 7.13 16.07 -14.55
C TYR A 113 8.59 16.30 -14.15
N TYR A 114 8.82 17.14 -13.13
CA TYR A 114 10.18 17.35 -12.59
C TYR A 114 10.77 16.07 -12.00
N ALA A 115 10.01 15.33 -11.21
CA ALA A 115 10.45 14.06 -10.62
C ALA A 115 10.80 13.03 -11.69
N TRP A 116 10.01 12.96 -12.77
CA TRP A 116 10.31 12.13 -13.93
C TRP A 116 11.62 12.54 -14.60
N GLN A 117 11.82 13.82 -14.91
CA GLN A 117 13.08 14.30 -15.50
C GLN A 117 14.32 14.03 -14.63
N LYS A 118 14.13 13.83 -13.32
CA LYS A 118 15.20 13.47 -12.38
C LYS A 118 15.45 11.97 -12.26
N GLY A 119 14.75 11.13 -13.02
CA GLY A 119 14.93 9.67 -13.00
C GLY A 119 14.43 9.02 -11.70
N VAL A 120 13.63 9.71 -10.89
CA VAL A 120 13.07 9.14 -9.65
C VAL A 120 12.11 7.97 -9.94
N LEU A 121 11.56 7.95 -11.16
CA LEU A 121 10.62 6.94 -11.65
C LEU A 121 11.29 5.88 -12.54
N GLU A 122 12.60 5.94 -12.73
CA GLU A 122 13.33 5.00 -13.58
C GLU A 122 13.73 3.76 -12.78
N PHE A 123 13.40 2.58 -13.32
CA PHE A 123 13.65 1.28 -12.72
C PHE A 123 14.66 0.48 -13.55
N ASP A 124 15.78 1.12 -13.87
CA ASP A 124 16.94 0.50 -14.49
C ASP A 124 18.03 0.18 -13.46
#